data_AF-A0A660Z3Q2-F1
#
_entry.id   AF-A0A660Z3Q2-F1
#
_cell.length_a   1.000
_cell.length_b   1.000
_cell.length_c   1.000
_cell.angle_alpha   90.00
_cell.angle_beta   90.00
_cell.angle_gamma   90.00
#
_symmetry.space_group_name_H-M   'P 1'
#
loop_
_entity.id
_entity.type
_entity.pdbx_description
1 polymer ?
#
loop_
_entity_poly.entity_id
_entity_poly.type
_entity_poly.pdbx_seq_one_letter_code
_entity_poly.pdbx_strand_id
1 'polypeptide(L)'
;PYYEILTSSLPKKQVCERWHGRIAIKKGYWITADSIFKNVLVKAKQNLTGYNKLKVKREAAYYVANNYKITSQLDSALVYFNRCIIYSNRIPSEEESGFLINSTLYIGAIKDKNGKYDEAIKYYNEVLEMREFGNSHSLAESYLDRLDKRKMK
;
A
#
# COMPACT_ATOMS: atom_id res chain seq x y z
N PRO A 1 -8.70 27.50 4.46
CA PRO A 1 -9.03 28.41 5.57
C PRO A 1 -9.61 27.72 6.83
N TYR A 2 -10.67 26.91 6.74
CA TYR A 2 -11.28 26.29 7.94
C TYR A 2 -10.57 25.01 8.43
N TYR A 3 -10.00 24.22 7.52
CA TYR A 3 -9.23 23.00 7.84
C TYR A 3 -7.89 23.29 8.56
N GLU A 4 -7.25 24.42 8.26
CA GLU A 4 -5.97 24.82 8.87
C GLU A 4 -6.15 25.30 10.32
N ILE A 5 -7.28 25.97 10.61
CA ILE A 5 -7.60 26.46 11.96
C ILE A 5 -7.98 25.29 12.90
N LEU A 6 -8.62 24.24 12.38
CA LEU A 6 -8.94 23.05 13.17
C LEU A 6 -7.71 22.15 13.46
N THR A 7 -6.64 22.27 12.67
CA THR A 7 -5.47 21.37 12.74
C THR A 7 -4.31 21.93 13.57
N SER A 8 -4.35 23.19 13.99
CA SER A 8 -3.30 23.82 14.79
C SER A 8 -3.43 23.55 16.30
N SER A 9 -4.62 23.22 16.81
CA SER A 9 -4.90 23.08 18.24
C SER A 9 -5.19 21.65 18.74
N LEU A 10 -5.20 20.64 17.86
CA LEU A 10 -5.58 19.28 18.26
C LEU A 10 -4.37 18.33 18.48
N PRO A 11 -4.29 17.62 19.62
CA PRO A 11 -3.38 16.50 19.88
C PRO A 11 -3.48 15.32 18.87
N LYS A 12 -4.33 15.43 17.84
CA LYS A 12 -4.68 14.40 16.87
C LYS A 12 -4.41 14.79 15.41
N LYS A 13 -3.59 15.81 15.13
CA LYS A 13 -3.26 16.29 13.76
C LYS A 13 -2.95 15.17 12.75
N GLN A 14 -2.15 14.17 13.14
CA GLN A 14 -1.83 13.02 12.28
C GLN A 14 -3.06 12.16 11.89
N VAL A 15 -4.05 12.05 12.79
CA VAL A 15 -5.29 11.33 12.55
C VAL A 15 -6.13 12.09 11.53
N CYS A 16 -6.28 13.40 11.71
CA CYS A 16 -7.04 14.28 10.81
C CYS A 16 -6.45 14.31 9.38
N GLU A 17 -5.13 14.37 9.25
CA GLU A 17 -4.45 14.33 7.94
C GLU A 17 -4.68 12.99 7.23
N ARG A 18 -4.54 11.87 7.93
CA ARG A 18 -4.80 10.54 7.37
C ARG A 18 -6.26 10.36 6.94
N TRP A 19 -7.22 10.83 7.75
CA TRP A 19 -8.63 10.82 7.37
C TRP A 19 -8.91 11.64 6.11
N HIS A 20 -8.30 12.82 6.01
CA HIS A 20 -8.41 13.64 4.81
C HIS A 20 -7.85 12.90 3.58
N GLY A 21 -6.70 12.23 3.72
CA GLY A 21 -6.14 11.38 2.67
C GLY A 21 -7.08 10.25 2.24
N ARG A 22 -7.71 9.55 3.19
CA ARG A 22 -8.68 8.47 2.89
C ARG A 22 -9.92 8.99 2.18
N ILE A 23 -10.45 10.15 2.60
CA ILE A 23 -11.59 10.78 1.95
C ILE A 23 -11.23 11.18 0.52
N ALA A 24 -10.04 11.73 0.30
CA ALA A 24 -9.53 12.06 -1.02
C ALA A 24 -9.46 10.82 -1.92
N ILE A 25 -8.93 9.69 -1.43
CA ILE A 25 -8.94 8.40 -2.15
C ILE A 25 -10.36 7.98 -2.51
N LYS A 26 -11.30 8.01 -1.55
CA LYS A 26 -12.70 7.61 -1.78
C LYS A 26 -13.40 8.49 -2.83
N LYS A 27 -13.00 9.76 -2.93
CA LYS A 27 -13.51 10.72 -3.92
C LYS A 27 -12.75 10.70 -5.26
N GLY A 28 -11.72 9.87 -5.40
CA GLY A 28 -10.88 9.81 -6.61
C GLY A 28 -9.90 10.98 -6.75
N TYR A 29 -9.66 11.76 -5.69
CA TYR A 29 -8.70 12.87 -5.68
C TYR A 29 -7.27 12.35 -5.45
N TRP A 30 -6.75 11.61 -6.43
CA TRP A 30 -5.47 10.88 -6.33
C TRP A 30 -4.28 11.78 -6.06
N ILE A 31 -4.20 12.94 -6.73
CA ILE A 31 -3.11 13.93 -6.54
C ILE A 31 -3.12 14.46 -5.10
N THR A 32 -4.29 14.83 -4.58
CA THR A 32 -4.45 15.31 -3.21
C THR A 32 -4.05 14.25 -2.20
N ALA A 33 -4.52 13.01 -2.38
CA ALA A 33 -4.18 11.90 -1.51
C ALA A 33 -2.67 11.59 -1.52
N ASP A 34 -2.03 11.59 -2.70
CA ASP A 34 -0.60 11.38 -2.85
C ASP A 34 0.22 12.43 -2.09
N SER A 35 -0.13 13.71 -2.25
CA SER A 35 0.51 14.82 -1.54
C SER A 35 0.39 14.64 -0.01
N ILE A 36 -0.80 14.31 0.48
CA ILE A 36 -1.05 14.07 1.91
C ILE A 36 -0.19 12.92 2.44
N PHE A 37 -0.21 11.75 1.79
CA PHE A 37 0.51 10.59 2.30
C PHE A 37 2.03 10.69 2.12
N LYS A 38 2.53 11.39 1.09
CA LYS A 38 3.95 11.75 1.00
C LYS A 38 4.38 12.64 2.15
N ASN A 39 3.57 13.65 2.49
CA ASN A 39 3.83 14.53 3.62
C ASN A 39 3.84 13.75 4.96
N VAL A 40 2.90 12.82 5.15
CA VAL A 40 2.90 11.90 6.31
C VAL A 40 4.21 11.14 6.41
N LEU A 41 4.76 10.62 5.30
CA LEU A 41 6.05 9.93 5.29
C LEU A 41 7.24 10.86 5.60
N VAL A 42 7.22 12.11 5.12
CA VAL A 42 8.24 13.12 5.46
C VAL A 42 8.22 13.40 6.96
N LYS A 43 7.05 13.66 7.55
CA LYS A 43 6.91 13.88 8.99
C LYS A 43 7.32 12.66 9.82
N ALA A 44 7.03 11.46 9.31
CA ALA A 44 7.44 10.22 9.96
C ALA A 44 8.96 10.01 9.95
N LYS A 45 9.69 10.50 8.94
CA LYS A 45 11.16 10.49 8.88
C LYS A 45 11.78 11.51 9.84
N GLN A 46 11.12 12.65 10.04
CA GLN A 46 11.51 13.68 11.00
C GLN A 46 11.15 13.31 12.46
N ASN A 47 10.66 12.08 12.70
CA ASN A 47 10.25 11.59 14.01
C ASN A 47 9.19 12.44 14.73
N LEU A 48 8.32 13.15 13.98
CA LEU A 48 7.23 13.89 14.58
C LEU A 48 6.30 12.95 15.35
N THR A 49 5.91 13.38 16.55
CA THR A 49 5.06 12.62 17.47
C THR A 49 3.81 12.10 16.77
N GLY A 50 3.60 10.79 16.83
CA GLY A 50 2.43 10.11 16.26
C GLY A 50 2.59 9.68 14.80
N TYR A 51 3.39 10.38 14.00
CA TYR A 51 3.70 10.01 12.60
C TYR A 51 4.71 8.86 12.52
N ASN A 52 5.60 8.76 13.52
CA ASN A 52 6.64 7.75 13.60
C ASN A 52 6.11 6.31 13.83
N LYS A 53 4.83 6.14 14.19
CA LYS A 53 4.18 4.85 14.44
C LYS A 53 4.17 3.94 13.20
N LEU A 54 4.48 2.66 13.36
CA LEU A 54 4.52 1.68 12.26
C LEU A 54 3.20 1.60 11.47
N LYS A 55 2.05 1.60 12.17
CA LYS A 55 0.72 1.59 11.53
C LYS A 55 0.49 2.80 10.60
N VAL A 56 1.05 3.97 10.94
CA VAL A 56 0.97 5.20 10.13
C VAL A 56 1.89 5.09 8.92
N LYS A 57 3.14 4.67 9.13
CA LYS A 57 4.13 4.47 8.06
C LYS A 57 3.66 3.43 7.03
N ARG A 58 3.11 2.30 7.48
CA ARG A 58 2.51 1.25 6.64
C ARG A 58 1.44 1.82 5.71
N GLU A 59 0.44 2.47 6.30
CA GLU A 59 -0.68 3.04 5.54
C GLU A 59 -0.21 4.07 4.51
N ALA A 60 0.65 5.00 4.92
CA ALA A 60 1.13 6.05 4.03
C ALA A 60 1.99 5.46 2.89
N ALA A 61 2.83 4.47 3.19
CA ALA A 61 3.60 3.76 2.17
C ALA A 61 2.69 3.06 1.15
N TYR A 62 1.62 2.40 1.61
CA TYR A 62 0.65 1.74 0.73
C TYR A 62 -0.02 2.71 -0.24
N TYR A 63 -0.57 3.82 0.26
CA TYR A 63 -1.29 4.75 -0.62
C TYR A 63 -0.37 5.46 -1.61
N VAL A 64 0.86 5.79 -1.20
CA VAL A 64 1.88 6.33 -2.12
C VAL A 64 2.26 5.30 -3.18
N ALA A 65 2.45 4.03 -2.80
CA ALA A 65 2.72 2.95 -3.74
C ALA A 65 1.59 2.76 -4.75
N ASN A 66 0.34 2.78 -4.27
CA ASN A 66 -0.83 2.63 -5.12
C ASN A 66 -0.96 3.79 -6.13
N ASN A 67 -0.65 5.02 -5.73
CA ASN A 67 -0.62 6.15 -6.66
C ASN A 67 0.47 5.98 -7.74
N TYR A 68 1.67 5.55 -7.36
CA TYR A 68 2.72 5.22 -8.35
C TYR A 68 2.29 4.09 -9.30
N LYS A 69 1.60 3.06 -8.79
CA LYS A 69 1.05 1.97 -9.61
C LYS A 69 0.03 2.50 -10.62
N ILE A 70 -0.93 3.32 -10.18
CA ILE A 70 -1.97 3.91 -11.04
C ILE A 70 -1.35 4.82 -12.11
N THR A 71 -0.30 5.56 -11.76
CA THR A 71 0.43 6.44 -12.70
C THR A 71 1.52 5.71 -13.49
N SER A 72 1.53 4.37 -13.48
CA SER A 72 2.49 3.51 -14.21
C SER A 72 3.98 3.70 -13.87
N GLN A 73 4.29 4.34 -12.74
CA GLN A 73 5.65 4.46 -12.21
C GLN A 73 6.00 3.23 -11.36
N LEU A 74 6.18 2.08 -12.03
CA LEU A 74 6.21 0.76 -11.39
C LEU A 74 7.40 0.54 -10.45
N ASP A 75 8.58 1.08 -10.77
CA ASP A 75 9.77 0.95 -9.91
C ASP A 75 9.57 1.67 -8.57
N SER A 76 9.04 2.89 -8.63
CA SER A 76 8.64 3.63 -7.43
C SER A 76 7.57 2.89 -6.65
N ALA A 77 6.56 2.33 -7.33
CA ALA A 77 5.52 1.54 -6.68
C ALA A 77 6.11 0.34 -5.90
N LEU A 78 7.02 -0.42 -6.50
CA LEU A 78 7.72 -1.53 -5.84
C LEU A 78 8.45 -1.09 -4.58
N VAL A 79 9.17 0.04 -4.61
CA VAL A 79 9.89 0.56 -3.43
C VAL A 79 8.92 0.83 -2.27
N TYR A 80 7.78 1.47 -2.54
CA TYR A 80 6.84 1.82 -1.48
C TYR A 80 5.98 0.63 -1.02
N PHE A 81 5.62 -0.31 -1.90
CA PHE A 81 4.97 -1.55 -1.48
C PHE A 81 5.89 -2.40 -0.60
N ASN A 82 7.17 -2.54 -0.93
CA ASN A 82 8.14 -3.23 -0.07
C ASN A 82 8.27 -2.55 1.31
N ARG A 83 8.29 -1.21 1.36
CA ARG A 83 8.24 -0.48 2.63
C ARG A 83 6.96 -0.80 3.42
N CYS A 84 5.82 -0.88 2.76
CA CYS A 84 4.55 -1.27 3.39
C CYS A 84 4.63 -2.67 4.03
N ILE A 85 5.20 -3.65 3.31
CA ILE A 85 5.43 -5.01 3.81
C ILE A 85 6.36 -4.98 5.03
N ILE A 86 7.51 -4.29 4.94
CA ILE A 86 8.47 -4.15 6.05
C ILE A 86 7.80 -3.56 7.30
N TYR A 87 6.96 -2.53 7.14
CA TYR A 87 6.24 -1.97 8.28
C TYR A 87 5.16 -2.90 8.82
N SER A 88 4.49 -3.67 7.95
CA SER A 88 3.49 -4.66 8.35
C SER A 88 4.12 -5.75 9.22
N ASN A 89 5.24 -6.31 8.77
CA ASN A 89 5.91 -7.43 9.46
C ASN A 89 6.56 -7.03 10.79
N ARG A 90 6.76 -5.73 11.03
CA ARG A 90 7.26 -5.19 12.31
C ARG A 90 6.16 -4.88 13.32
N ILE A 91 4.89 -4.97 12.93
CA ILE A 91 3.75 -4.75 13.85
C ILE A 91 3.37 -6.11 14.43
N PRO A 92 3.52 -6.36 15.73
CA PRO A 92 3.02 -7.57 16.36
C PRO A 92 1.49 -7.65 16.15
N SER A 93 1.04 -8.70 15.48
CA SER A 93 -0.35 -8.96 15.12
C SER A 93 -0.49 -10.46 14.83
N GLU A 94 -1.57 -11.07 15.31
CA GLU A 94 -1.92 -12.45 14.98
C GLU A 94 -2.53 -12.58 13.57
N GLU A 95 -3.03 -11.47 13.01
CA GLU A 95 -3.62 -11.43 11.67
C GLU A 95 -2.84 -10.53 10.72
N GLU A 96 -2.74 -10.96 9.46
CA GLU A 96 -2.21 -10.16 8.37
C GLU A 96 -3.11 -8.95 8.11
N SER A 97 -2.50 -7.79 7.96
CA SER A 97 -3.28 -6.61 7.57
C SER A 97 -3.61 -6.65 6.08
N GLY A 98 -4.79 -6.14 5.69
CA GLY A 98 -5.12 -5.99 4.26
C GLY A 98 -4.10 -5.13 3.48
N PHE A 99 -3.34 -4.26 4.15
CA PHE A 99 -2.23 -3.54 3.55
C PHE A 99 -1.06 -4.46 3.15
N LEU A 100 -0.76 -5.48 3.95
CA LEU A 100 0.26 -6.49 3.66
C LEU A 100 -0.18 -7.28 2.42
N ILE A 101 -1.35 -7.92 2.53
CA ILE A 101 -1.93 -8.78 1.48
C ILE A 101 -1.99 -8.05 0.14
N ASN A 102 -2.58 -6.85 0.09
CA ASN A 102 -2.67 -6.09 -1.15
C ASN A 102 -1.31 -5.63 -1.68
N SER A 103 -0.34 -5.30 -0.80
CA SER A 103 1.00 -4.92 -1.25
C SER A 103 1.72 -6.11 -1.89
N THR A 104 1.63 -7.29 -1.29
CA THR A 104 2.19 -8.54 -1.84
C THR A 104 1.56 -8.87 -3.18
N LEU A 105 0.22 -8.83 -3.28
CA LEU A 105 -0.52 -9.05 -4.53
C LEU A 105 -0.09 -8.07 -5.64
N TYR A 106 0.02 -6.78 -5.32
CA TYR A 106 0.41 -5.77 -6.32
C TYR A 106 1.87 -5.85 -6.73
N ILE A 107 2.77 -6.28 -5.85
CA ILE A 107 4.15 -6.58 -6.27
C ILE A 107 4.14 -7.73 -7.28
N GLY A 108 3.40 -8.83 -7.01
CA GLY A 108 3.23 -9.93 -7.97
C GLY A 108 2.72 -9.44 -9.34
N ALA A 109 1.67 -8.61 -9.33
CA ALA A 109 1.11 -8.02 -10.55
C ALA A 109 2.11 -7.13 -11.32
N ILE A 110 2.93 -6.36 -10.62
CA ILE A 110 3.97 -5.54 -11.24
C ILE A 110 5.07 -6.43 -11.85
N LYS A 111 5.48 -7.49 -11.16
CA LYS A 111 6.48 -8.45 -11.65
C LYS A 111 6.00 -9.16 -12.91
N ASP A 112 4.74 -9.61 -12.93
CA ASP A 112 4.09 -10.19 -14.11
C ASP A 112 4.12 -9.20 -15.29
N LYS A 113 3.69 -7.95 -15.06
CA LYS A 113 3.73 -6.90 -16.09
C LYS A 113 5.13 -6.64 -16.64
N ASN A 114 6.16 -6.82 -15.82
CA ASN A 114 7.56 -6.65 -16.20
C ASN A 114 8.21 -7.93 -16.78
N GLY A 115 7.41 -8.97 -17.07
CA GLY A 115 7.91 -10.25 -17.63
C GLY A 115 8.62 -11.15 -16.63
N LYS A 116 8.60 -10.82 -15.34
CA LYS A 116 9.28 -11.55 -14.27
C LYS A 116 8.34 -12.60 -13.67
N TYR A 117 7.94 -13.57 -14.48
CA TYR A 117 6.84 -14.49 -14.15
C TYR A 117 7.13 -15.38 -12.94
N ASP A 118 8.34 -15.93 -12.81
CA ASP A 118 8.67 -16.79 -11.67
C ASP A 118 8.72 -16.00 -10.35
N GLU A 119 9.10 -14.72 -10.39
CA GLU A 119 8.97 -13.84 -9.22
C GLU A 119 7.50 -13.55 -8.91
N ALA A 120 6.67 -13.29 -9.93
CA ALA A 120 5.24 -13.03 -9.76
C ALA A 120 4.50 -14.21 -9.11
N ILE A 121 4.77 -15.44 -9.57
CA ILE A 121 4.19 -16.67 -9.03
C ILE A 121 4.48 -16.80 -7.53
N LYS A 122 5.72 -16.52 -7.09
CA LYS A 122 6.08 -16.54 -5.67
C LYS A 122 5.19 -15.60 -4.85
N TYR A 123 5.00 -14.37 -5.31
CA TYR A 123 4.17 -13.39 -4.61
C TYR A 123 2.68 -13.77 -4.60
N TYR A 124 2.16 -14.37 -5.68
CA TYR A 124 0.77 -14.83 -5.70
C TYR A 124 0.55 -16.01 -4.74
N ASN A 125 1.48 -16.97 -4.68
CA ASN A 125 1.43 -18.05 -3.71
C ASN A 125 1.53 -17.53 -2.27
N GLU A 126 2.41 -16.55 -2.02
CA GLU A 126 2.51 -15.90 -0.70
C GLU A 126 1.15 -15.28 -0.28
N VAL A 127 0.40 -14.69 -1.21
CA VAL A 127 -0.96 -14.17 -0.94
C VAL A 127 -1.93 -15.29 -0.55
N LEU A 128 -1.82 -16.47 -1.17
CA LEU A 128 -2.66 -17.63 -0.87
C LEU A 128 -2.35 -18.27 0.49
N GLU A 129 -1.13 -18.09 0.99
CA GLU A 129 -0.73 -18.52 2.34
C GLU A 129 -1.23 -17.58 3.44
N MET A 130 -1.61 -16.34 3.10
CA MET A 130 -2.22 -15.38 4.02
C MET A 130 -3.74 -15.60 4.12
N ARG A 131 -4.37 -15.04 5.16
CA ARG A 131 -5.84 -15.01 5.23
C ARG A 131 -6.45 -14.26 4.05
N GLU A 132 -7.69 -14.61 3.70
CA GLU A 132 -8.41 -13.89 2.65
C GLU A 132 -8.76 -12.46 3.09
N PHE A 133 -8.56 -11.50 2.18
CA PHE A 133 -8.93 -10.11 2.37
C PHE A 133 -9.57 -9.53 1.10
N GLY A 134 -10.90 -9.37 1.14
CA GLY A 134 -11.66 -8.92 -0.02
C GLY A 134 -11.80 -10.04 -1.04
N ASN A 135 -11.02 -9.97 -2.12
CA ASN A 135 -10.98 -10.97 -3.19
C ASN A 135 -9.52 -11.35 -3.54
N SER A 136 -8.62 -11.30 -2.56
CA SER A 136 -7.18 -11.49 -2.75
C SER A 136 -6.83 -12.87 -3.30
N HIS A 137 -7.42 -13.94 -2.77
CA HIS A 137 -7.18 -15.32 -3.19
C HIS A 137 -7.68 -15.53 -4.61
N SER A 138 -8.93 -15.15 -4.90
CA SER A 138 -9.49 -15.28 -6.25
C SER A 138 -8.69 -14.49 -7.30
N LEU A 139 -8.16 -13.32 -6.94
CA LEU A 139 -7.27 -12.56 -7.83
C LEU A 139 -5.92 -13.26 -8.04
N ALA A 140 -5.30 -13.78 -6.97
CA ALA A 140 -4.04 -14.50 -7.04
C ALA A 140 -4.16 -15.77 -7.90
N GLU A 141 -5.20 -16.58 -7.67
CA GLU A 141 -5.53 -17.76 -8.46
C GLU A 141 -5.73 -17.42 -9.94
N SER A 142 -6.51 -16.36 -10.23
CA SER A 142 -6.73 -15.91 -11.61
C SER A 142 -5.44 -15.48 -12.31
N TYR A 143 -4.52 -14.84 -11.58
CA TYR A 143 -3.22 -14.47 -12.14
C TYR A 143 -2.30 -15.66 -12.35
N LEU A 144 -2.31 -16.66 -11.46
CA LEU A 144 -1.57 -17.91 -11.62
C LEU A 144 -2.07 -18.70 -12.84
N ASP A 145 -3.38 -18.92 -12.95
CA ASP A 145 -3.99 -19.62 -14.10
C ASP A 145 -3.64 -18.95 -15.44
N ARG A 146 -3.64 -17.61 -15.48
CA ARG A 146 -3.20 -16.86 -16.66
C ARG A 146 -1.73 -17.11 -17.00
N LEU A 147 -0.85 -17.16 -16.00
CA LEU A 147 0.58 -17.40 -16.21
C LEU A 147 0.85 -18.85 -16.67
N ASP A 148 0.14 -19.82 -16.12
CA ASP A 148 0.26 -21.22 -16.54
C ASP A 148 -0.16 -21.42 -17.99
N LYS A 149 -1.29 -20.81 -18.39
CA LYS A 149 -1.75 -20.80 -19.80
C LYS A 149 -0.76 -20.14 -20.77
N ARG A 150 0.08 -19.20 -20.30
CA ARG A 150 1.13 -18.58 -21.12
C ARG A 150 2.34 -19.50 -21.27
N LYS A 151 2.68 -20.30 -20.26
CA LYS A 151 3.78 -21.28 -20.32
C LYS A 151 3.47 -22.47 -21.24
N MET A 152 2.20 -22.78 -21.46
CA MET A 152 1.73 -23.86 -22.33
C MET A 152 1.64 -23.49 -23.83
N LYS A 153 1.91 -22.23 -24.19
CA LYS A 153 1.94 -21.75 -25.59
C LYS A 153 3.38 -21.57 -26.04
#